data_AF-A0A954KPE3-F1
#
_entry.id   AF-A0A954KPE3-F1
#
_cell.length_a   1.000
_cell.length_b   1.000
_cell.length_c   1.000
_cell.angle_alpha   90.00
_cell.angle_beta   90.00
_cell.angle_gamma   90.00
#
_symmetry.space_group_name_H-M   'P 1'
#
loop_
_entity.id
_entity.type
_entity.pdbx_description
1 polymer ?
#
loop_
_entity_poly.entity_id
_entity_poly.type
_entity_poly.pdbx_seq_one_letter_code
_entity_poly.pdbx_strand_id
1 'polypeptide(L)'
;QAASPLDTLLMVMEQDPPSIRLLNPAIDSDLAMVVLKCLQKPRDLRYSSTDQLAADLKAWLNSEPVSARQSTVMQVMTRLFRESHQAAILENWGLLWMWHSLVLVLLCFITNAFQLWGVDHRTPYVALWVVGLGLWAAIFWNLRHRAGPITAIERQIAHVWAGSMIASTMLFAVEWIMDRSVLELSPVLGTIAGIVFLVKAGMLSGSFYIQAALLFATSPLMAAMQQSNLPNFSIALFGLISGSTFFFPGLKYYRQQQRTARGRRSLK
;
A
#
# COMPACT_ATOMS: atom_id res chain seq x y z
N GLN A 1 -4.98 23.26 -18.85
CA GLN A 1 -4.47 24.49 -18.21
C GLN A 1 -4.69 24.37 -16.72
N ALA A 2 -3.73 24.77 -15.89
CA ALA A 2 -3.86 24.76 -14.43
C ALA A 2 -4.60 26.01 -13.95
N ALA A 3 -5.37 25.91 -12.87
CA ALA A 3 -6.23 26.98 -12.36
C ALA A 3 -5.47 28.11 -11.64
N SER A 4 -4.23 27.85 -11.21
CA SER A 4 -3.36 28.82 -10.56
C SER A 4 -1.86 28.61 -10.89
N PRO A 5 -1.00 29.62 -10.65
CA PRO A 5 0.45 29.46 -10.77
C PRO A 5 1.02 28.37 -9.85
N LEU A 6 0.43 28.20 -8.65
CA LEU A 6 0.81 27.14 -7.72
C LEU A 6 0.45 25.76 -8.27
N ASP A 7 -0.74 25.60 -8.87
CA ASP A 7 -1.14 24.36 -9.54
C ASP A 7 -0.22 24.04 -10.72
N THR A 8 0.26 25.06 -11.43
CA THR A 8 1.23 24.89 -12.52
C THR A 8 2.57 24.38 -11.98
N LEU A 9 3.05 24.93 -10.85
CA LEU A 9 4.26 24.43 -10.20
C LEU A 9 4.09 23.00 -9.70
N LEU A 10 2.95 22.67 -9.08
CA LEU A 10 2.64 21.30 -8.65
C LEU A 10 2.58 20.35 -9.85
N MET A 11 1.93 20.74 -10.96
CA MET A 11 1.94 19.96 -12.20
C MET A 11 3.37 19.73 -12.69
N VAL A 12 4.22 20.76 -12.74
CA VAL A 12 5.60 20.62 -13.21
C VAL A 12 6.46 19.78 -12.26
N MET A 13 6.20 19.80 -10.96
CA MET A 13 6.98 19.02 -9.99
C MET A 13 6.52 17.56 -9.91
N GLU A 14 5.21 17.31 -10.02
CA GLU A 14 4.60 16.02 -9.70
C GLU A 14 4.11 15.24 -10.93
N GLN A 15 3.63 15.92 -11.97
CA GLN A 15 3.12 15.25 -13.16
C GLN A 15 4.25 14.92 -14.13
N ASP A 16 4.24 13.67 -14.61
CA ASP A 16 5.14 13.26 -15.67
C ASP A 16 4.79 14.00 -16.98
N PRO A 17 5.79 14.38 -17.77
CA PRO A 17 5.53 14.97 -19.07
C PRO A 17 4.73 13.97 -19.93
N PRO A 18 3.68 14.42 -20.64
CA PRO A 18 2.99 13.57 -21.59
C PRO A 18 3.97 13.05 -22.64
N SER A 19 3.67 11.87 -23.21
CA SER A 19 4.48 11.34 -24.31
C SER A 19 4.60 12.37 -25.42
N ILE A 20 5.83 12.64 -25.86
CA ILE A 20 6.12 13.63 -26.91
C ILE A 20 5.40 13.26 -28.21
N ARG A 21 5.16 11.97 -28.44
CA ARG A 21 4.41 11.46 -29.59
C ARG A 21 2.92 11.84 -29.58
N LEU A 22 2.35 12.18 -28.42
CA LEU A 22 1.00 12.74 -28.34
C LEU A 22 0.96 14.19 -28.84
N LEU A 23 2.07 14.92 -28.74
CA LEU A 23 2.21 16.29 -29.21
C LEU A 23 2.67 16.34 -30.68
N ASN A 24 3.59 15.45 -31.05
CA ASN A 24 4.09 15.31 -32.41
C ASN A 24 4.23 13.81 -32.78
N PRO A 25 3.24 13.21 -33.45
CA PRO A 25 3.28 11.79 -33.82
C PRO A 25 4.41 11.41 -34.79
N ALA A 26 4.97 12.38 -35.51
CA ALA A 26 6.01 12.18 -36.52
C ALA A 26 7.41 11.98 -35.94
N ILE A 27 7.60 12.23 -34.63
CA ILE A 27 8.88 11.93 -33.98
C ILE A 27 9.09 10.40 -33.90
N ASP A 28 10.31 9.99 -34.22
CA ASP A 28 10.74 8.60 -34.08
C ASP A 28 10.57 8.10 -32.64
N SER A 29 10.20 6.83 -32.46
CA SER A 29 9.91 6.28 -31.14
C SER A 29 11.13 6.28 -30.24
N ASP A 30 12.31 5.93 -30.76
CA ASP A 30 13.51 5.78 -29.96
C ASP A 30 14.07 7.14 -29.56
N LEU A 31 14.01 8.13 -30.46
CA LEU A 31 14.33 9.51 -30.12
C LEU A 31 13.39 10.09 -29.05
N ALA A 32 12.08 9.81 -29.15
CA ALA A 32 11.13 10.23 -28.13
C ALA A 32 11.47 9.64 -26.75
N MET A 33 11.97 8.39 -26.69
CA MET A 33 12.41 7.78 -25.45
C MET A 33 13.64 8.46 -24.85
N VAL A 34 14.63 8.83 -25.69
CA VAL A 34 15.82 9.57 -25.25
C VAL A 34 15.42 10.90 -24.62
N VAL A 35 14.54 11.67 -25.28
CA VAL A 35 14.07 12.96 -24.75
C VAL A 35 13.25 12.78 -23.46
N LEU A 36 12.36 11.78 -23.39
CA LEU A 36 11.62 11.48 -22.16
C LEU A 36 12.54 11.13 -20.98
N LYS A 37 13.64 10.39 -21.23
CA LYS A 37 14.66 10.07 -20.22
C LYS A 37 15.37 11.32 -19.69
N CYS A 38 15.67 12.29 -20.55
CA CYS A 38 16.24 13.58 -20.13
C CYS A 38 15.27 14.40 -19.26
N LEU A 39 13.96 14.31 -19.55
CA LEU A 39 12.91 15.08 -18.87
C LEU A 39 12.40 14.44 -17.56
N GLN A 40 12.89 13.25 -17.17
CA GLN A 40 12.51 12.60 -15.92
C GLN A 40 12.69 13.54 -14.73
N LYS A 41 11.73 13.63 -13.81
CA LYS A 41 11.88 14.50 -12.63
C LYS A 41 13.04 14.03 -11.73
N PRO A 42 13.13 12.74 -11.35
CA PRO A 42 14.23 12.24 -10.52
C PRO A 42 15.54 12.19 -11.30
N ARG A 43 16.64 12.58 -10.65
CA ARG A 43 17.98 12.64 -11.30
C ARG A 43 18.53 11.25 -11.59
N ASP A 44 18.22 10.27 -10.74
CA ASP A 44 18.60 8.86 -10.85
C ASP A 44 17.94 8.13 -12.02
N LEU A 45 16.81 8.67 -12.55
CA LEU A 45 16.14 8.14 -13.73
C LEU A 45 16.61 8.78 -15.05
N ARG A 46 17.46 9.82 -14.98
CA ARG A 46 18.09 10.46 -16.14
C ARG A 46 19.39 9.75 -16.50
N TYR A 47 20.03 10.18 -17.59
CA TYR A 47 21.40 9.80 -17.88
C TYR A 47 22.34 10.28 -16.76
N SER A 48 23.17 9.37 -16.26
CA SER A 48 24.11 9.68 -15.18
C SER A 48 25.28 10.58 -15.65
N SER A 49 25.56 10.56 -16.95
CA SER A 49 26.54 11.44 -17.61
C SER A 49 26.07 11.86 -19.00
N THR A 50 26.67 12.93 -19.52
CA THR A 50 26.46 13.38 -20.91
C THR A 50 26.92 12.34 -21.93
N ASP A 51 27.93 11.53 -21.60
CA ASP A 51 28.45 10.49 -22.50
C ASP A 51 27.40 9.40 -22.76
N GLN A 52 26.59 9.06 -21.76
CA GLN A 52 25.50 8.10 -21.94
C GLN A 52 24.38 8.65 -22.83
N LEU A 53 24.09 9.95 -22.73
CA LEU A 53 23.16 10.62 -23.65
C LEU A 53 23.72 10.62 -25.08
N ALA A 54 25.00 10.97 -25.24
CA ALA A 54 25.66 10.97 -26.54
C ALA A 54 25.69 9.55 -27.17
N ALA A 55 25.92 8.52 -26.37
CA ALA A 55 25.89 7.13 -26.81
C ALA A 55 24.50 6.73 -27.34
N ASP A 56 23.42 7.06 -26.61
CA ASP A 56 22.05 6.78 -27.07
C ASP A 56 21.67 7.58 -28.32
N LEU A 57 22.11 8.84 -28.44
CA LEU A 57 21.89 9.63 -29.66
C LEU A 57 22.65 9.04 -30.86
N LYS A 58 23.87 8.55 -30.65
CA LYS A 58 24.66 7.90 -31.69
C LYS A 58 24.06 6.54 -32.10
N ALA A 59 23.60 5.74 -31.15
CA ALA A 59 22.89 4.49 -31.41
C ALA A 59 21.62 4.77 -32.24
N TRP A 60 20.84 5.78 -31.86
CA TRP A 60 19.67 6.21 -32.63
C TRP A 60 20.02 6.61 -34.07
N LEU A 61 21.05 7.45 -34.26
CA LEU A 61 21.51 7.85 -35.60
C LEU A 61 21.96 6.66 -36.46
N ASN A 62 22.51 5.62 -35.83
CA ASN A 62 22.94 4.38 -36.47
C ASN A 62 21.79 3.36 -36.64
N SER A 63 20.55 3.69 -36.24
CA SER A 63 19.40 2.75 -36.17
C SER A 63 19.67 1.51 -35.29
N GLU A 64 20.50 1.67 -34.26
CA GLU A 64 20.76 0.66 -33.25
C GLU A 64 19.82 0.82 -32.04
N PRO A 65 19.51 -0.26 -31.29
CA PRO A 65 18.66 -0.17 -30.10
C PRO A 65 19.23 0.79 -29.04
N VAL A 66 18.46 1.81 -28.66
CA VAL A 66 18.85 2.76 -27.61
C VAL A 66 18.64 2.19 -26.20
N SER A 67 19.54 2.52 -25.26
CA SER A 67 19.41 2.08 -23.86
C SER A 67 18.18 2.69 -23.17
N ALA A 68 17.72 3.85 -23.65
CA ALA A 68 16.49 4.52 -23.19
C ALA A 68 15.27 3.57 -23.18
N ARG A 69 15.17 2.65 -24.13
CA ARG A 69 14.04 1.71 -24.26
C ARG A 69 13.95 0.72 -23.11
N GLN A 70 15.08 0.16 -22.67
CA GLN A 70 15.13 -0.76 -21.52
C GLN A 70 14.91 -0.01 -20.21
N SER A 71 15.41 1.23 -20.13
CA SER A 71 15.20 2.05 -18.93
C SER A 71 13.74 2.42 -18.69
N THR A 72 12.85 2.34 -19.69
CA THR A 72 11.42 2.65 -19.53
C THR A 72 10.71 1.68 -18.62
N VAL A 73 10.99 0.38 -18.72
CA VAL A 73 10.38 -0.64 -17.84
C VAL A 73 10.87 -0.43 -16.39
N MET A 74 12.17 -0.17 -16.22
CA MET A 74 12.75 0.15 -14.92
C MET A 74 12.22 1.49 -14.36
N GLN A 75 11.98 2.48 -15.22
CA GLN A 75 11.39 3.78 -14.87
C GLN A 75 9.93 3.63 -14.44
N VAL A 76 9.13 2.81 -15.12
CA VAL A 76 7.74 2.54 -14.70
C VAL A 76 7.72 1.87 -13.34
N MET A 77 8.60 0.88 -13.11
CA MET A 77 8.72 0.23 -11.80
C MET A 77 9.17 1.23 -10.71
N THR A 78 10.27 1.95 -10.90
CA THR A 78 10.77 2.95 -9.92
C THR A 78 9.78 4.09 -9.67
N ARG A 79 8.99 4.49 -10.67
CA ARG A 79 7.87 5.44 -10.50
C ARG A 79 6.75 4.86 -9.64
N LEU A 80 6.34 3.61 -9.89
CA LEU A 80 5.37 2.93 -9.04
C LEU A 80 5.87 2.88 -7.59
N PHE A 81 7.15 2.60 -7.37
CA PHE A 81 7.79 2.51 -6.05
C PHE A 81 8.14 3.85 -5.38
N ARG A 82 7.90 5.01 -6.02
CA ARG A 82 8.25 6.32 -5.43
C ARG A 82 7.35 6.64 -4.23
N GLU A 83 7.95 7.14 -3.16
CA GLU A 83 7.21 7.73 -2.04
C GLU A 83 6.62 9.07 -2.49
N SER A 84 5.29 9.22 -2.39
CA SER A 84 4.64 10.50 -2.68
C SER A 84 4.97 11.50 -1.56
N HIS A 85 4.91 12.80 -1.86
CA HIS A 85 5.10 13.86 -0.85
C HIS A 85 4.12 13.71 0.34
N GLN A 86 3.01 13.01 0.10
CA GLN A 86 1.96 12.70 1.07
C GLN A 86 2.37 11.62 2.07
N ALA A 87 3.45 10.87 1.82
CA ALA A 87 4.00 9.90 2.76
C ALA A 87 4.44 10.55 4.09
N ALA A 88 4.78 11.85 4.09
CA ALA A 88 5.08 12.59 5.32
C ALA A 88 3.88 12.67 6.28
N ILE A 89 2.64 12.56 5.79
CA ILE A 89 1.44 12.50 6.63
C ILE A 89 1.47 11.25 7.51
N LEU A 90 2.06 10.13 7.03
CA LEU A 90 2.09 8.86 7.74
C LEU A 90 2.98 8.89 9.00
N GLU A 91 3.90 9.85 9.11
CA GLU A 91 4.72 10.03 10.31
C GLU A 91 3.87 10.13 11.59
N ASN A 92 2.71 10.79 11.51
CA ASN A 92 1.80 10.95 12.64
C ASN A 92 1.02 9.67 13.00
N TRP A 93 1.00 8.69 12.10
CA TRP A 93 0.17 7.49 12.20
C TRP A 93 0.99 6.23 12.50
N GLY A 94 2.32 6.33 12.53
CA GLY A 94 3.21 5.18 12.73
C GLY A 94 2.92 4.39 14.02
N LEU A 95 2.71 5.10 15.13
CA LEU A 95 2.37 4.47 16.42
C LEU A 95 1.01 3.75 16.37
N LEU A 96 0.02 4.35 15.69
CA LEU A 96 -1.31 3.77 15.55
C LEU A 96 -1.28 2.48 14.72
N TRP A 97 -0.46 2.43 13.68
CA TRP A 97 -0.27 1.23 12.87
C TRP A 97 0.40 0.09 13.64
N MET A 98 1.36 0.41 14.52
CA MET A 98 1.98 -0.58 15.39
C MET A 98 0.97 -1.18 16.38
N TRP A 99 0.15 -0.34 17.03
CA TRP A 99 -0.92 -0.82 17.92
C TRP A 99 -1.99 -1.60 17.17
N HIS A 100 -2.40 -1.14 15.99
CA HIS A 100 -3.34 -1.87 15.15
C HIS A 100 -2.82 -3.27 14.81
N SER A 101 -1.55 -3.36 14.42
CA SER A 101 -0.88 -4.65 14.14
C SER A 101 -0.98 -5.59 15.33
N LEU A 102 -0.66 -5.12 16.54
CA LEU A 102 -0.72 -5.92 17.76
C LEU A 102 -2.14 -6.40 18.07
N VAL A 103 -3.13 -5.51 17.96
CA VAL A 103 -4.55 -5.86 18.18
C VAL A 103 -5.05 -6.86 17.13
N LEU A 104 -4.68 -6.66 15.87
CA LEU A 104 -5.06 -7.56 14.77
C LEU A 104 -4.48 -8.96 14.98
N VAL A 105 -3.19 -9.06 15.30
CA VAL A 105 -2.53 -10.34 15.61
C VAL A 105 -3.24 -11.00 16.79
N LEU A 106 -3.50 -10.27 17.88
CA LEU A 106 -4.19 -10.81 19.04
C LEU A 106 -5.58 -11.36 18.69
N LEU A 107 -6.41 -10.60 17.98
CA LEU A 107 -7.75 -11.04 17.56
C LEU A 107 -7.70 -12.27 16.64
N CYS A 108 -6.74 -12.31 15.70
CA CYS A 108 -6.55 -13.47 14.83
C CYS A 108 -6.11 -14.71 15.61
N PHE A 109 -5.24 -14.58 16.61
CA PHE A 109 -4.83 -15.71 17.45
C PHE A 109 -5.98 -16.23 18.32
N ILE A 110 -6.79 -15.34 18.90
CA ILE A 110 -7.99 -15.75 19.66
C ILE A 110 -8.99 -16.44 18.74
N THR A 111 -9.22 -15.88 17.54
CA THR A 111 -10.09 -16.48 16.52
C THR A 111 -9.61 -17.88 16.14
N ASN A 112 -8.29 -18.05 15.94
CA ASN A 112 -7.73 -19.36 15.60
C ASN A 112 -7.78 -20.33 16.79
N ALA A 113 -7.65 -19.86 18.03
CA ALA A 113 -7.84 -20.69 19.22
C ALA A 113 -9.26 -21.23 19.31
N PHE A 114 -10.29 -20.41 19.04
CA PHE A 114 -11.68 -20.87 18.96
C PHE A 114 -11.87 -21.97 17.91
N GLN A 115 -11.22 -21.81 16.75
CA GLN A 115 -11.25 -22.80 15.68
C GLN A 115 -10.60 -24.13 16.12
N LEU A 116 -9.46 -24.08 16.81
CA LEU A 116 -8.77 -25.29 17.31
C LEU A 116 -9.51 -25.97 18.46
N TRP A 117 -10.32 -25.22 19.22
CA TRP A 117 -11.18 -25.76 20.27
C TRP A 117 -12.52 -26.30 19.75
N GLY A 118 -12.75 -26.30 18.43
CA GLY A 118 -13.97 -26.85 17.83
C GLY A 118 -15.21 -26.00 18.11
N VAL A 119 -15.05 -24.67 18.24
CA VAL A 119 -16.20 -23.77 18.38
C VAL A 119 -16.85 -23.59 17.02
N ASP A 120 -17.95 -24.28 16.77
CA ASP A 120 -18.64 -24.26 15.47
C ASP A 120 -19.72 -23.16 15.35
N HIS A 121 -20.13 -22.58 16.48
CA HIS A 121 -21.10 -21.50 16.50
C HIS A 121 -20.48 -20.18 16.03
N ARG A 122 -21.20 -19.42 15.19
CA ARG A 122 -20.72 -18.13 14.65
C ARG A 122 -20.71 -16.99 15.67
N THR A 123 -21.55 -17.07 16.70
CA THR A 123 -21.77 -15.98 17.66
C THR A 123 -20.51 -15.56 18.45
N PRO A 124 -19.62 -16.46 18.91
CA PRO A 124 -18.41 -16.05 19.63
C PRO A 124 -17.42 -15.32 18.71
N TYR A 125 -17.32 -15.71 17.44
CA TYR A 125 -16.48 -15.05 16.45
C TYR A 125 -16.99 -13.63 16.16
N VAL A 126 -18.29 -13.51 15.85
CA VAL A 126 -18.90 -12.21 15.59
C VAL A 126 -18.79 -11.30 16.82
N ALA A 127 -19.06 -11.82 18.02
CA ALA A 127 -18.93 -11.06 19.26
C ALA A 127 -17.48 -10.58 19.48
N LEU A 128 -16.49 -11.46 19.31
CA LEU A 128 -15.06 -11.11 19.44
C LEU A 128 -14.69 -9.96 18.49
N TRP A 129 -15.06 -10.06 17.21
CA TRP A 129 -14.70 -9.06 16.21
C TRP A 129 -15.50 -7.77 16.37
N VAL A 130 -16.79 -7.81 16.71
CA VAL A 130 -17.61 -6.61 16.96
C VAL A 130 -17.09 -5.85 18.18
N VAL A 131 -16.81 -6.54 19.29
CA VAL A 131 -16.26 -5.91 20.50
C VAL A 131 -14.85 -5.38 20.22
N GLY A 132 -14.00 -6.18 19.57
CA GLY A 132 -12.64 -5.77 19.21
C GLY A 132 -12.61 -4.54 18.32
N LEU A 133 -13.42 -4.50 17.25
CA LEU A 133 -13.53 -3.36 16.35
C LEU A 133 -14.14 -2.14 17.03
N GLY A 134 -15.14 -2.32 17.89
CA GLY A 134 -15.76 -1.24 18.66
C GLY A 134 -14.77 -0.55 19.62
N LEU A 135 -14.02 -1.36 20.39
CA LEU A 135 -12.97 -0.86 21.28
C LEU A 135 -11.87 -0.14 20.49
N TRP A 136 -11.43 -0.74 19.37
CA TRP A 136 -10.40 -0.15 18.53
C TRP A 136 -10.87 1.15 17.87
N ALA A 137 -12.12 1.23 17.41
CA ALA A 137 -12.71 2.44 16.88
C ALA A 137 -12.77 3.57 17.92
N ALA A 138 -13.08 3.26 19.18
CA ALA A 138 -13.07 4.23 20.27
C ALA A 138 -11.64 4.77 20.55
N ILE A 139 -10.64 3.89 20.59
CA ILE A 139 -9.22 4.28 20.74
C ILE A 139 -8.78 5.16 19.56
N PHE A 140 -9.08 4.73 18.33
CA PHE A 140 -8.79 5.46 17.12
C PHE A 140 -9.41 6.86 17.13
N TRP A 141 -10.69 6.96 17.52
CA TRP A 141 -11.42 8.22 17.63
C TRP A 141 -10.73 9.16 18.62
N ASN A 142 -10.36 8.68 19.80
CA ASN A 142 -9.68 9.49 20.83
C ASN A 142 -8.31 9.98 20.35
N LEU A 143 -7.51 9.12 19.71
CA LEU A 143 -6.22 9.50 19.14
C LEU A 143 -6.38 10.51 18.01
N ARG A 144 -7.39 10.34 17.15
CA ARG A 144 -7.65 11.24 16.01
C ARG A 144 -8.16 12.61 16.44
N HIS A 145 -8.94 12.70 17.51
CA HIS A 145 -9.42 13.98 18.07
C HIS A 145 -8.28 14.90 18.47
N ARG A 146 -7.09 14.35 18.73
CA ARG A 146 -5.89 15.10 19.09
C ARG A 146 -5.05 15.51 17.87
N ALA A 147 -5.33 14.97 16.68
CA ALA A 147 -4.61 15.30 15.45
C ALA A 147 -5.31 16.45 14.70
N GLY A 148 -4.54 17.23 13.94
CA GLY A 148 -5.00 18.42 13.22
C GLY A 148 -6.03 18.15 12.09
N PRO A 149 -6.26 19.09 11.15
CA PRO A 149 -7.29 18.96 10.13
C PRO A 149 -7.13 17.70 9.25
N ILE A 150 -8.25 17.08 8.85
CA ILE A 150 -8.27 15.86 8.03
C ILE A 150 -7.91 16.18 6.59
N THR A 151 -6.85 15.54 6.07
CA THR A 151 -6.47 15.69 4.67
C THR A 151 -7.39 14.87 3.75
N ALA A 152 -7.45 15.23 2.46
CA ALA A 152 -8.24 14.48 1.49
C ALA A 152 -7.80 13.00 1.38
N ILE A 153 -6.49 12.74 1.51
CA ILE A 153 -5.90 11.39 1.46
C ILE A 153 -6.24 10.61 2.72
N GLU A 154 -6.15 11.23 3.91
CA GLU A 154 -6.57 10.61 5.17
C GLU A 154 -8.03 10.14 5.10
N ARG A 155 -8.91 10.99 4.54
CA ARG A 155 -10.31 10.63 4.33
C ARG A 155 -10.44 9.42 3.40
N GLN A 156 -9.75 9.40 2.26
CA GLN A 156 -9.78 8.26 1.34
C GLN A 156 -9.28 6.97 2.00
N ILE A 157 -8.18 7.01 2.76
CA ILE A 157 -7.66 5.86 3.50
C ILE A 157 -8.70 5.35 4.50
N ALA A 158 -9.37 6.25 5.22
CA ALA A 158 -10.42 5.88 6.17
C ALA A 158 -11.60 5.16 5.48
N HIS A 159 -12.01 5.59 4.29
CA HIS A 159 -13.08 4.93 3.53
C HIS A 159 -12.67 3.54 3.04
N VAL A 160 -11.44 3.39 2.52
CA VAL A 160 -10.90 2.09 2.10
C VAL A 160 -10.88 1.11 3.27
N TRP A 161 -10.47 1.59 4.44
CA TRP A 161 -10.49 0.80 5.66
C TRP A 161 -11.89 0.42 6.13
N ALA A 162 -12.80 1.38 6.21
CA ALA A 162 -14.19 1.14 6.57
C ALA A 162 -14.83 0.10 5.62
N GLY A 163 -14.61 0.25 4.31
CA GLY A 163 -15.07 -0.70 3.30
C GLY A 163 -14.51 -2.11 3.53
N SER A 164 -13.22 -2.24 3.87
CA SER A 164 -12.62 -3.55 4.17
C SER A 164 -13.16 -4.21 5.44
N MET A 165 -13.51 -3.41 6.47
CA MET A 165 -14.15 -3.91 7.70
C MET A 165 -15.58 -4.36 7.44
N ILE A 166 -16.33 -3.62 6.63
CA ILE A 166 -17.66 -4.03 6.18
C ILE A 166 -17.56 -5.34 5.38
N ALA A 167 -16.67 -5.40 4.39
CA ALA A 167 -16.49 -6.58 3.54
C ALA A 167 -16.10 -7.83 4.36
N SER A 168 -15.13 -7.71 5.26
CA SER A 168 -14.70 -8.82 6.12
C SER A 168 -15.78 -9.27 7.11
N THR A 169 -16.54 -8.33 7.68
CA THR A 169 -17.67 -8.67 8.58
C THR A 169 -18.83 -9.33 7.81
N MET A 170 -19.09 -8.87 6.58
CA MET A 170 -20.11 -9.45 5.71
C MET A 170 -19.80 -10.90 5.31
N LEU A 171 -18.55 -11.37 5.40
CA LEU A 171 -18.24 -12.78 5.15
C LEU A 171 -19.02 -13.72 6.08
N PHE A 172 -19.22 -13.35 7.36
CA PHE A 172 -20.04 -14.15 8.28
C PHE A 172 -21.51 -14.26 7.81
N ALA A 173 -22.06 -13.17 7.25
CA ALA A 173 -23.41 -13.16 6.72
C ALA A 173 -23.51 -13.99 5.43
N VAL A 174 -22.51 -13.90 4.55
CA VAL A 174 -22.44 -14.71 3.32
C VAL A 174 -22.31 -16.19 3.66
N GLU A 175 -21.43 -16.57 4.58
CA GLU A 175 -21.29 -17.96 5.07
C GLU A 175 -22.62 -18.49 5.62
N TRP A 176 -23.35 -17.66 6.38
CA TRP A 176 -24.65 -18.03 6.92
C TRP A 176 -25.71 -18.25 5.84
N ILE A 177 -25.81 -17.36 4.86
CA ILE A 177 -26.77 -17.46 3.75
C ILE A 177 -26.45 -18.67 2.86
N MET A 178 -25.18 -19.01 2.69
CA MET A 178 -24.72 -20.13 1.85
C MET A 178 -24.65 -21.48 2.60
N ASP A 179 -25.13 -21.54 3.84
CA ASP A 179 -25.05 -22.72 4.71
C ASP A 179 -23.63 -23.31 4.84
N ARG A 180 -22.65 -22.42 4.92
CA ARG A 180 -21.22 -22.75 5.05
C ARG A 180 -20.76 -22.75 6.49
N SER A 181 -19.74 -23.55 6.79
CA SER A 181 -19.11 -23.55 8.11
C SER A 181 -18.50 -22.18 8.43
N VAL A 182 -18.35 -21.88 9.73
CA VAL A 182 -17.77 -20.60 10.16
C VAL A 182 -16.30 -20.52 9.73
N LEU A 183 -15.89 -19.37 9.20
CA LEU A 183 -14.54 -19.12 8.68
C LEU A 183 -14.17 -19.90 7.40
N GLU A 184 -15.12 -20.59 6.75
CA GLU A 184 -14.88 -21.27 5.47
C GLU A 184 -14.42 -20.28 4.39
N LEU A 185 -14.95 -19.05 4.39
CA LEU A 185 -14.57 -17.99 3.45
C LEU A 185 -13.44 -17.10 3.97
N SER A 186 -12.82 -17.43 5.11
CA SER A 186 -11.71 -16.65 5.67
C SER A 186 -10.49 -16.46 4.75
N PRO A 187 -10.17 -17.33 3.76
CA PRO A 187 -9.09 -17.04 2.80
C PRO A 187 -9.34 -15.76 1.98
N VAL A 188 -10.59 -15.30 1.86
CA VAL A 188 -10.95 -14.03 1.20
C VAL A 188 -10.43 -12.81 1.99
N LEU A 189 -10.11 -12.95 3.28
CA LEU A 189 -9.49 -11.88 4.05
C LEU A 189 -8.15 -11.44 3.45
N GLY A 190 -7.37 -12.38 2.92
CA GLY A 190 -6.10 -12.10 2.23
C GLY A 190 -6.29 -11.21 0.99
N THR A 191 -7.34 -11.47 0.20
CA THR A 191 -7.63 -10.68 -1.01
C THR A 191 -8.16 -9.29 -0.65
N ILE A 192 -9.05 -9.18 0.34
CA ILE A 192 -9.54 -7.90 0.84
C ILE A 192 -8.36 -7.04 1.36
N ALA A 193 -7.51 -7.61 2.20
CA ALA A 193 -6.34 -6.91 2.73
C ALA A 193 -5.34 -6.54 1.62
N GLY A 194 -5.13 -7.42 0.64
CA GLY A 194 -4.31 -7.16 -0.55
C GLY A 194 -4.80 -5.94 -1.33
N ILE A 195 -6.11 -5.84 -1.58
CA ILE A 195 -6.73 -4.67 -2.24
C ILE A 195 -6.50 -3.40 -1.43
N VAL A 196 -6.68 -3.43 -0.10
CA VAL A 196 -6.43 -2.27 0.77
C VAL A 196 -5.00 -1.77 0.63
N PHE A 197 -4.00 -2.67 0.64
CA PHE A 197 -2.60 -2.29 0.47
C PHE A 197 -2.26 -1.87 -0.95
N LEU A 198 -2.91 -2.44 -1.96
CA LEU A 198 -2.76 -2.01 -3.36
C LEU A 198 -3.22 -0.57 -3.56
N VAL A 199 -4.37 -0.20 -2.99
CA VAL A 199 -4.88 1.18 -3.01
C VAL A 199 -3.94 2.12 -2.25
N LYS A 200 -3.44 1.70 -1.08
CA LYS A 200 -2.42 2.46 -0.34
C LYS A 200 -1.13 2.66 -1.13
N ALA A 201 -0.72 1.67 -1.92
CA ALA A 201 0.47 1.77 -2.76
C ALA A 201 0.32 2.89 -3.80
N GLY A 202 -0.83 2.96 -4.46
CA GLY A 202 -1.12 4.02 -5.44
C GLY A 202 -1.29 5.42 -4.82
N MET A 203 -1.70 5.51 -3.55
CA MET A 203 -1.92 6.80 -2.88
C MET A 203 -0.68 7.33 -2.15
N LEU A 204 0.13 6.46 -1.54
CA LEU A 204 1.13 6.86 -0.54
C LEU A 204 2.56 6.53 -0.95
N SER A 205 2.83 5.28 -1.26
CA SER A 205 4.17 4.79 -1.55
C SER A 205 4.08 3.43 -2.21
N GLY A 206 4.73 3.23 -3.35
CA GLY A 206 4.75 1.90 -3.94
C GLY A 206 5.50 0.85 -3.15
N SER A 207 6.20 1.20 -2.05
CA SER A 207 6.69 0.18 -1.13
C SER A 207 5.57 -0.78 -0.71
N PHE A 208 4.33 -0.28 -0.55
CA PHE A 208 3.13 -1.05 -0.21
C PHE A 208 2.72 -2.09 -1.26
N TYR A 209 3.26 -2.06 -2.50
CA TYR A 209 3.01 -3.14 -3.48
C TYR A 209 3.56 -4.49 -3.00
N ILE A 210 4.66 -4.49 -2.25
CA ILE A 210 5.25 -5.71 -1.69
C ILE A 210 4.30 -6.30 -0.64
N GLN A 211 3.77 -5.47 0.27
CA GLN A 211 2.79 -5.87 1.27
C GLN A 211 1.50 -6.37 0.62
N ALA A 212 1.03 -5.69 -0.45
CA ALA A 212 -0.14 -6.12 -1.20
C ALA A 212 0.06 -7.52 -1.80
N ALA A 213 1.20 -7.76 -2.46
CA ALA A 213 1.53 -9.06 -3.03
C ALA A 213 1.59 -10.16 -1.96
N LEU A 214 2.21 -9.87 -0.81
CA LEU A 214 2.28 -10.79 0.33
C LEU A 214 0.88 -11.16 0.86
N LEU A 215 -0.01 -10.19 0.98
CA LEU A 215 -1.39 -10.40 1.44
C LEU A 215 -2.23 -11.17 0.41
N PHE A 216 -2.08 -10.87 -0.88
CA PHE A 216 -2.71 -11.66 -1.93
C PHE A 216 -2.23 -13.12 -1.91
N ALA A 217 -0.92 -13.36 -1.74
CA ALA A 217 -0.37 -14.71 -1.62
C ALA A 217 -0.83 -15.45 -0.34
N THR A 218 -1.22 -14.72 0.69
CA THR A 218 -1.77 -15.31 1.92
C THR A 218 -3.11 -16.00 1.67
N SER A 219 -3.93 -15.49 0.75
CA SER A 219 -5.24 -16.09 0.44
C SER A 219 -5.16 -17.55 -0.03
N PRO A 220 -4.44 -17.90 -1.12
CA PRO A 220 -4.32 -19.29 -1.54
C PRO A 220 -3.59 -20.16 -0.53
N LEU A 221 -2.66 -19.60 0.24
CA LEU A 221 -1.97 -20.31 1.32
C LEU A 221 -2.92 -20.70 2.46
N MET A 222 -3.80 -19.78 2.88
CA MET A 222 -4.86 -20.07 3.85
C MET A 222 -5.79 -21.16 3.32
N ALA A 223 -6.23 -21.07 2.07
CA ALA A 223 -7.11 -22.08 1.45
C ALA A 223 -6.44 -23.46 1.40
N ALA A 224 -5.14 -23.52 1.09
CA ALA A 224 -4.37 -24.76 1.10
C ALA A 224 -4.25 -25.36 2.52
N MET A 225 -4.07 -24.51 3.55
CA MET A 225 -4.04 -24.97 4.94
C MET A 225 -5.38 -25.53 5.40
N GLN A 226 -6.49 -24.92 4.99
CA GLN A 226 -7.84 -25.42 5.31
C GLN A 226 -8.12 -26.80 4.72
N GLN A 227 -7.52 -27.14 3.57
CA GLN A 227 -7.66 -28.45 2.93
C GLN A 227 -6.66 -29.49 3.44
N SER A 228 -5.68 -29.08 4.25
CA SER A 228 -4.66 -30.00 4.77
C SER A 228 -5.18 -30.79 5.98
N ASN A 229 -4.63 -31.99 6.19
CA ASN A 229 -4.93 -32.81 7.39
C ASN A 229 -4.24 -32.28 8.67
N LEU A 230 -3.57 -31.12 8.61
CA LEU A 230 -2.87 -30.53 9.75
C LEU A 230 -3.80 -29.57 10.52
N PRO A 231 -3.49 -29.26 11.79
CA PRO A 231 -4.24 -28.25 12.53
C PRO A 231 -4.28 -26.92 11.78
N ASN A 232 -5.48 -26.35 11.69
CA ASN A 232 -5.75 -25.22 10.82
C ASN A 232 -5.33 -23.89 11.47
N PHE A 233 -4.11 -23.44 11.17
CA PHE A 233 -3.58 -22.15 11.62
C PHE A 233 -3.79 -20.99 10.61
N SER A 234 -4.71 -21.13 9.65
CA SER A 234 -4.88 -20.17 8.55
C SER A 234 -5.15 -18.74 9.03
N ILE A 235 -5.99 -18.57 10.07
CA ILE A 235 -6.29 -17.24 10.62
C ILE A 235 -5.09 -16.65 11.36
N ALA A 236 -4.36 -17.45 12.14
CA ALA A 236 -3.16 -16.99 12.84
C ALA A 236 -2.07 -16.55 11.83
N LEU A 237 -1.90 -17.31 10.75
CA LEU A 237 -1.02 -16.96 9.63
C LEU A 237 -1.41 -15.61 9.02
N PHE A 238 -2.70 -15.41 8.71
CA PHE A 238 -3.20 -14.12 8.21
C PHE A 238 -2.90 -12.99 9.20
N GLY A 239 -3.14 -13.20 10.48
CA GLY A 239 -2.85 -12.25 11.55
C GLY A 239 -1.37 -11.86 11.59
N LEU A 240 -0.46 -12.83 11.50
CA LEU A 240 0.99 -12.58 11.49
C LEU A 240 1.43 -11.81 10.25
N ILE A 241 0.98 -12.23 9.07
CA ILE A 241 1.34 -11.58 7.81
C ILE A 241 0.79 -10.16 7.77
N SER A 242 -0.52 -9.99 8.00
CA SER A 242 -1.16 -8.67 8.02
C SER A 242 -0.61 -7.79 9.14
N GLY A 243 -0.37 -8.34 10.32
CA GLY A 243 0.31 -7.65 11.42
C GLY A 243 1.68 -7.12 10.98
N SER A 244 2.49 -7.93 10.31
CA SER A 244 3.81 -7.51 9.83
C SER A 244 3.74 -6.39 8.78
N THR A 245 2.75 -6.43 7.87
CA THR A 245 2.59 -5.40 6.82
C THR A 245 2.20 -4.04 7.40
N PHE A 246 1.57 -3.99 8.57
CA PHE A 246 1.32 -2.74 9.32
C PHE A 246 2.49 -2.34 10.22
N PHE A 247 3.12 -3.31 10.90
CA PHE A 247 4.10 -3.05 11.94
C PHE A 247 5.38 -2.40 11.40
N PHE A 248 5.97 -2.97 10.34
CA PHE A 248 7.26 -2.49 9.84
C PHE A 248 7.17 -1.07 9.24
N PRO A 249 6.18 -0.75 8.38
CA PRO A 249 5.97 0.64 7.97
C PRO A 249 5.65 1.55 9.15
N GLY A 250 4.82 1.11 10.09
CA GLY A 250 4.49 1.87 11.30
C GLY A 250 5.74 2.26 12.10
N LEU A 251 6.64 1.30 12.32
CA LEU A 251 7.92 1.51 12.99
C LEU A 251 8.85 2.46 12.22
N LYS A 252 8.91 2.33 10.88
CA LYS A 252 9.69 3.23 10.02
C LYS A 252 9.23 4.68 10.21
N TYR A 253 7.93 4.92 10.03
CA TYR A 253 7.35 6.28 10.13
C TYR A 253 7.41 6.85 11.55
N TYR A 254 7.22 6.02 12.57
CA TYR A 254 7.38 6.43 13.96
C TYR A 254 8.81 6.89 14.28
N ARG A 255 9.83 6.15 13.81
CA ARG A 255 11.24 6.54 13.97
C ARG A 255 11.56 7.83 13.21
N GLN A 256 10.99 8.00 12.03
CA GLN A 256 11.15 9.22 11.22
C GLN A 256 10.57 10.44 11.95
N GLN A 257 9.35 10.33 12.48
CA GLN A 257 8.70 11.38 13.27
C GLN A 257 9.56 11.81 14.48
N GLN A 258 10.13 10.84 15.22
CA GLN A 258 10.99 11.12 16.36
C GLN A 258 12.27 11.87 15.97
N ARG A 259 12.88 11.53 14.82
CA ARG A 259 14.07 12.23 14.31
C ARG A 259 13.73 13.67 13.95
N THR A 260 12.63 13.90 13.24
CA THR A 260 12.13 15.24 12.88
C THR A 260 11.85 16.08 14.14
N ALA A 261 11.23 15.49 15.16
CA ALA A 261 10.94 16.17 16.42
C ALA A 261 12.21 16.55 17.22
N ARG A 262 13.23 15.69 17.24
CA ARG A 262 14.52 15.97 17.88
C ARG A 262 15.29 17.09 17.16
N GLY A 263 15.31 17.09 15.83
CA GLY A 263 15.95 18.15 15.04
C GLY A 263 15.35 19.53 15.31
N ARG A 264 14.01 19.64 15.42
CA ARG A 264 13.33 20.90 15.76
C ARG A 264 13.64 21.43 17.16
N ARG A 265 13.95 20.54 18.12
CA ARG A 265 14.34 20.94 19.49
C ARG A 265 15.78 21.43 19.59
N SER A 266 16.66 21.01 18.68
CA SER A 266 18.07 21.45 18.64
C SER A 266 18.27 22.82 17.99
N LEU A 267 17.26 23.33 17.28
CA LEU A 267 17.27 24.64 16.59
C LEU A 267 16.56 25.74 17.39
N LYS A 268 16.06 25.42 18.58
CA LYS A 268 15.48 26.35 19.55
C LYS A 268 16.41 26.49 20.74
#